data_AF-A0A8T2N706-F1
#
_entry.id   AF-A0A8T2N706-F1
#
_cell.length_a   1.000
_cell.length_b   1.000
_cell.length_c   1.000
_cell.angle_alpha   90.00
_cell.angle_beta   90.00
_cell.angle_gamma   90.00
#
_symmetry.space_group_name_H-M   'P 1'
#
loop_
_entity.id
_entity.type
_entity.pdbx_description
1 polymer ?
#
loop_
_entity_poly.entity_id
_entity_poly.type
_entity_poly.pdbx_seq_one_letter_code
_entity_poly.pdbx_strand_id
1 'polypeptide(L)'
;MEYMENGSLDSFLRVIKAIEEGYRLPAPMDCPPGLHQLMLDCWQKDRADRPKFEQIVSVLDKMIRNPNSLKTPVGTCVRPISPLLDPNTPDFATFHSVGDWLEAIKMERYTENFTAAGYSSLDAVARMTVEDIMSLGITLVGHQRKIMCSIQCMRAQMRHLHNTGVQV
;
A
#
# COMPACT_ATOMS: atom_id res chain seq x y z
N MET A 1 10.82 -34.97 8.72
CA MET A 1 10.03 -34.01 9.53
C MET A 1 11.02 -32.95 10.01
N GLU A 2 11.45 -32.03 9.14
CA GLU A 2 12.46 -31.00 9.52
C GLU A 2 12.50 -29.78 8.55
N TYR A 3 11.42 -29.52 7.81
CA TYR A 3 11.37 -28.45 6.80
C TYR A 3 10.32 -27.35 7.07
N MET A 4 9.78 -27.26 8.28
CA MET A 4 8.77 -26.24 8.62
C MET A 4 9.15 -25.29 9.77
N GLU A 5 10.28 -25.47 10.44
CA GLU A 5 10.75 -24.52 11.47
C GLU A 5 11.58 -23.36 10.90
N ASN A 6 12.08 -23.47 9.67
CA ASN A 6 13.02 -22.49 9.09
C ASN A 6 12.33 -21.23 8.51
N GLY A 7 11.03 -21.28 8.23
CA GLY A 7 10.30 -20.15 7.63
C GLY A 7 10.09 -18.97 8.58
N SER A 8 9.99 -19.24 9.89
CA SER A 8 9.79 -18.22 10.92
C SER A 8 11.06 -17.41 11.19
N LEU A 9 12.21 -18.09 11.25
CA LEU A 9 13.50 -17.44 11.51
C LEU A 9 13.95 -16.57 10.33
N ASP A 10 13.76 -17.03 9.09
CA ASP A 10 14.05 -16.25 7.88
C ASP A 10 13.20 -14.98 7.80
N SER A 11 11.91 -15.10 8.10
CA SER A 11 10.99 -13.95 8.15
C SER A 11 11.41 -12.93 9.22
N PHE A 12 11.81 -13.40 10.40
CA PHE A 12 12.27 -12.54 11.49
C PHE A 12 13.59 -11.82 11.14
N LEU A 13 14.54 -12.53 10.54
CA LEU A 13 15.82 -11.96 10.10
C LEU A 13 15.62 -10.90 9.00
N ARG A 14 14.66 -11.10 8.09
CA ARG A 14 14.28 -10.09 7.08
C ARG A 14 13.79 -8.79 7.71
N VAL A 15 12.98 -8.89 8.76
CA VAL A 15 12.46 -7.71 9.48
C VAL A 15 13.59 -6.97 10.21
N ILE A 16 14.47 -7.69 10.90
CA ILE A 16 15.62 -7.06 11.59
C ILE A 16 16.50 -6.32 10.58
N LYS A 17 16.91 -7.00 9.51
CA LYS A 17 17.78 -6.43 8.47
C LYS A 17 17.18 -5.16 7.88
N ALA A 18 15.88 -5.19 7.56
CA ALA A 18 15.17 -4.02 7.07
C ALA A 18 15.27 -2.81 8.03
N ILE A 19 15.02 -3.05 9.32
CA ILE A 19 15.07 -1.99 10.33
C ILE A 19 16.48 -1.40 10.43
N GLU A 20 17.52 -2.25 10.38
CA GLU A 20 18.94 -1.85 10.41
C GLU A 20 19.35 -1.01 9.20
N GLU A 21 18.83 -1.37 8.02
CA GLU A 21 18.98 -0.64 6.74
C GLU A 21 18.17 0.67 6.70
N GLY A 22 17.39 0.96 7.74
CA GLY A 22 16.64 2.21 7.86
C GLY A 22 15.22 2.17 7.29
N TYR A 23 14.74 1.00 6.87
CA TYR A 23 13.36 0.84 6.43
C TYR A 23 12.39 1.19 7.57
N ARG A 24 11.36 1.98 7.24
CA ARG A 24 10.26 2.33 8.14
C ARG A 24 8.94 2.17 7.43
N LEU A 25 7.89 1.93 8.21
CA LEU A 25 6.55 1.76 7.66
C LEU A 25 6.12 3.04 6.93
N PRO A 26 5.54 2.90 5.72
CA PRO A 26 4.98 4.04 5.02
C PRO A 26 3.76 4.58 5.76
N ALA A 27 3.36 5.81 5.40
CA ALA A 27 2.16 6.41 5.94
C ALA A 27 0.94 5.50 5.69
N PRO A 28 0.11 5.24 6.70
CA PRO A 28 -1.20 4.63 6.48
C PRO A 28 -2.04 5.46 5.51
N MET A 29 -3.01 4.82 4.86
CA MET A 29 -3.95 5.55 3.99
C MET A 29 -4.69 6.63 4.78
N ASP A 30 -4.82 7.81 4.18
CA ASP A 30 -5.45 8.98 4.79
C ASP A 30 -4.80 9.39 6.15
N CYS A 31 -3.53 9.04 6.36
CA CYS A 31 -2.77 9.50 7.51
C CYS A 31 -2.29 10.95 7.29
N PRO A 32 -2.56 11.89 8.22
CA PRO A 32 -2.05 13.25 8.14
C PRO A 32 -0.52 13.28 8.13
N PRO A 33 0.14 14.08 7.26
CA PRO A 33 1.60 14.11 7.17
C PRO A 33 2.31 14.38 8.50
N GLY A 34 1.79 15.31 9.31
CA GLY A 34 2.34 15.60 10.63
C GLY A 34 2.26 14.42 11.60
N LEU A 35 1.23 13.59 11.49
CA LEU A 35 1.07 12.41 12.33
C LEU A 35 2.02 11.28 11.89
N HIS A 36 2.18 11.06 10.58
CA HIS A 36 3.17 10.10 10.08
C HIS A 36 4.60 10.53 10.43
N GLN A 37 4.90 11.83 10.37
CA GLN A 37 6.20 12.34 10.81
C GLN A 37 6.46 12.02 12.28
N LEU A 38 5.47 12.20 13.17
CA LEU A 38 5.61 11.83 14.58
C LEU A 38 5.90 10.32 14.75
N MET A 39 5.31 9.45 13.91
CA MET A 39 5.63 8.02 13.92
C MET A 39 7.09 7.76 13.52
N LEU A 40 7.59 8.44 12.48
CA LEU A 40 8.99 8.33 12.05
C LEU A 40 9.95 8.82 13.13
N ASP A 41 9.61 9.91 13.81
CA ASP A 41 10.39 10.45 14.93
C ASP A 41 10.45 9.44 16.10
N CYS A 42 9.34 8.74 16.38
CA CYS A 42 9.33 7.63 17.35
C CYS A 42 10.20 6.44 16.91
N TRP A 43 10.42 6.27 15.60
CA TRP A 43 11.20 5.17 15.04
C TRP A 43 12.65 5.54 14.68
N GLN A 44 13.19 6.63 15.22
CA GLN A 44 14.59 6.99 15.01
C GLN A 44 15.55 5.86 15.43
N LYS A 45 16.63 5.70 14.66
CA LYS A 45 17.64 4.65 14.88
C LYS A 45 18.30 4.84 16.24
N ASP A 46 18.79 6.06 16.50
CA ASP A 46 19.25 6.43 17.83
C ASP A 46 18.04 6.59 18.77
N ARG A 47 18.16 6.05 19.99
CA ARG A 47 17.15 6.21 21.03
C ARG A 47 17.12 7.64 21.59
N ALA A 48 18.23 8.37 21.51
CA ALA A 48 18.35 9.72 22.04
C ALA A 48 17.56 10.74 21.19
N ASP A 49 17.39 10.46 19.91
CA ASP A 49 16.64 11.30 18.97
C ASP A 49 15.13 11.08 19.03
N ARG A 50 14.68 10.03 19.73
CA ARG A 50 13.24 9.74 19.88
C ARG A 50 12.60 10.74 20.84
N PRO A 51 11.40 11.24 20.53
CA PRO A 51 10.71 12.18 21.40
C PRO A 51 10.33 11.51 22.72
N LYS A 52 10.42 12.27 23.82
CA LYS A 52 9.89 11.86 25.12
C LYS A 52 8.36 11.85 25.08
N PHE A 53 7.73 11.07 25.95
CA PHE A 53 6.27 11.01 26.04
C PHE A 53 5.60 12.38 26.23
N GLU A 54 6.19 13.27 27.02
CA GLU A 54 5.69 14.65 27.21
C GLU A 54 5.65 15.43 25.88
N GLN A 55 6.66 15.25 25.03
CA GLN A 55 6.73 15.89 23.71
C GLN A 55 5.69 15.28 22.77
N ILE A 56 5.53 13.95 22.77
CA ILE A 56 4.51 13.25 21.98
C ILE A 56 3.12 13.77 22.33
N VAL A 57 2.77 13.83 23.62
CA VAL A 57 1.48 14.35 24.10
C VAL A 57 1.31 15.78 23.64
N SER A 58 2.31 16.65 23.82
CA SER A 58 2.26 18.06 23.39
C SER A 58 1.99 18.23 21.90
N VAL A 59 2.61 17.39 21.06
CA VAL A 59 2.40 17.41 19.59
C VAL A 59 0.98 16.98 19.25
N LEU A 60 0.50 15.85 19.79
CA LEU A 60 -0.86 15.35 19.54
C LEU A 60 -1.92 16.35 20.00
N ASP A 61 -1.72 16.95 21.17
CA ASP A 61 -2.57 17.98 21.74
C ASP A 61 -2.71 19.20 20.82
N LYS A 62 -1.61 19.66 20.22
CA LYS A 62 -1.61 20.76 19.26
C LYS A 62 -2.39 20.39 17.99
N MET A 63 -2.25 19.15 17.52
CA MET A 63 -2.98 18.66 16.35
C MET A 63 -4.49 18.60 16.61
N ILE A 64 -4.90 18.12 17.78
CA ILE A 64 -6.31 18.01 18.18
C ILE A 64 -6.95 19.40 18.33
N ARG A 65 -6.22 20.36 18.92
CA ARG A 65 -6.69 21.75 19.09
C ARG A 65 -6.76 22.54 17.78
N ASN A 66 -6.09 22.10 16.72
CA ASN A 66 -6.17 22.69 15.39
C ASN A 66 -6.46 21.62 14.32
N PRO A 67 -7.72 21.24 14.10
CA PRO A 67 -8.08 20.13 13.20
C PRO A 67 -7.70 20.36 11.73
N ASN A 68 -7.40 21.61 11.33
CA ASN A 68 -6.85 21.88 10.00
C ASN A 68 -5.46 21.26 9.78
N SER A 69 -4.69 21.04 10.84
CA SER A 69 -3.38 20.39 10.78
C SER A 69 -3.46 18.88 10.49
N LEU A 70 -4.64 18.28 10.66
CA LEU A 70 -4.91 16.87 10.37
C LEU A 70 -5.44 16.66 8.94
N LYS A 71 -5.50 17.72 8.12
CA LYS A 71 -5.96 17.60 6.74
C LYS A 71 -4.92 16.83 5.93
N THR A 72 -5.37 15.75 5.32
CA THR A 72 -4.61 15.03 4.31
C THR A 72 -4.76 15.73 2.97
N PRO A 73 -3.67 15.97 2.22
CA PRO A 73 -3.79 16.32 0.82
C PRO A 73 -4.51 15.18 0.09
N VAL A 74 -5.65 15.48 -0.52
CA VAL A 74 -6.33 14.56 -1.43
C VAL A 74 -5.39 14.33 -2.61
N GLY A 75 -4.78 13.14 -2.71
CA GLY A 75 -4.04 12.74 -3.92
C GLY A 75 -2.68 12.07 -3.74
N THR A 76 -2.13 11.90 -2.54
CA THR A 76 -0.82 11.22 -2.38
C THR A 76 -0.99 9.78 -1.88
N CYS A 77 -1.69 8.94 -2.65
CA CYS A 77 -1.76 7.50 -2.43
C CYS A 77 -0.56 6.80 -3.10
N VAL A 78 0.64 7.05 -2.59
CA VAL A 78 1.78 6.17 -2.91
C VAL A 78 1.98 5.30 -1.69
N ARG A 79 1.50 4.05 -1.73
CA ARG A 79 2.14 3.04 -0.90
C ARG A 79 3.49 2.78 -1.57
N PRO A 80 4.64 3.04 -0.94
CA PRO A 80 5.85 2.33 -1.31
C PRO A 80 5.52 0.85 -1.16
N ILE A 81 5.63 0.11 -2.26
CA ILE A 81 5.56 -1.35 -2.23
C ILE A 81 6.78 -1.79 -1.43
N SER A 82 6.56 -2.27 -0.21
CA SER A 82 7.62 -2.73 0.65
C SER A 82 7.66 -4.25 0.64
N PRO A 83 8.68 -4.87 0.02
CA PRO A 83 8.81 -6.33 -0.09
C PRO A 83 9.07 -7.05 1.25
N LEU A 84 9.02 -6.33 2.35
CA LEU A 84 9.35 -6.79 3.70
C LEU A 84 8.12 -7.02 4.59
N LEU A 85 6.95 -6.50 4.21
CA LEU A 85 5.73 -6.58 5.02
C LEU A 85 4.77 -7.68 4.57
N ASP A 86 5.00 -8.30 3.41
CA ASP A 86 4.11 -9.35 2.94
C ASP A 86 4.84 -10.35 2.03
N PRO A 87 5.01 -11.62 2.45
CA PRO A 87 5.37 -12.71 1.52
C PRO A 87 4.34 -12.90 0.40
N ASN A 88 3.13 -12.34 0.53
CA ASN A 88 2.05 -12.35 -0.45
C ASN A 88 1.80 -10.98 -1.12
N THR A 89 2.71 -10.00 -1.04
CA THR A 89 2.55 -8.81 -1.90
C THR A 89 2.64 -9.27 -3.34
N PRO A 90 1.56 -9.18 -4.12
CA PRO A 90 1.63 -9.62 -5.48
C PRO A 90 2.50 -8.65 -6.26
N ASP A 91 3.56 -9.18 -6.85
CA ASP A 91 4.23 -8.49 -7.93
C ASP A 91 3.23 -8.41 -9.08
N PHE A 92 2.82 -7.20 -9.48
CA PHE A 92 1.84 -7.07 -10.56
C PHE A 92 2.40 -7.57 -11.92
N ALA A 93 3.72 -7.78 -12.02
CA ALA A 93 4.35 -8.49 -13.13
C ALA A 93 4.14 -10.01 -13.10
N THR A 94 3.71 -10.58 -11.97
CA THR A 94 3.45 -12.03 -11.79
C THR A 94 1.99 -12.43 -11.96
N PHE A 95 1.08 -11.47 -12.10
CA PHE A 95 -0.32 -11.81 -12.33
C PHE A 95 -0.56 -12.20 -13.79
N HIS A 96 -1.16 -13.36 -14.00
CA HIS A 96 -1.48 -13.87 -15.32
C HIS A 96 -2.93 -13.59 -15.75
N SER A 97 -3.80 -13.22 -14.81
CA SER A 97 -5.20 -12.89 -15.09
C SER A 97 -5.79 -11.83 -14.15
N VAL A 98 -6.94 -11.27 -14.55
CA VAL A 98 -7.77 -10.39 -13.70
C VAL A 98 -8.32 -11.14 -12.49
N GLY A 99 -8.58 -12.44 -12.61
CA GLY A 99 -9.00 -13.30 -11.50
C GLY A 99 -7.93 -13.41 -10.41
N ASP A 100 -6.69 -13.68 -10.79
CA ASP A 100 -5.56 -13.78 -9.85
C ASP A 100 -5.34 -12.46 -9.10
N TRP A 101 -5.45 -11.34 -9.82
CA TRP A 101 -5.36 -10.00 -9.22
C TRP A 101 -6.48 -9.75 -8.20
N LEU A 102 -7.72 -10.11 -8.53
CA LEU A 102 -8.86 -9.96 -7.63
C LEU A 102 -8.69 -10.84 -6.38
N GLU A 103 -8.23 -12.09 -6.53
CA GLU A 103 -7.97 -13.00 -5.40
C GLU A 103 -6.88 -12.45 -4.46
N ALA A 104 -5.80 -11.90 -5.01
CA ALA A 104 -4.72 -11.34 -4.21
C ALA A 104 -5.18 -10.15 -3.36
N ILE A 105 -6.09 -9.33 -3.88
CA ILE A 105 -6.70 -8.24 -3.11
C ILE A 105 -7.96 -8.66 -2.34
N LYS A 106 -8.28 -9.96 -2.27
CA LYS A 106 -9.47 -10.51 -1.59
C LYS A 106 -10.78 -9.90 -2.11
N MET A 107 -10.91 -9.84 -3.43
CA MET A 107 -12.05 -9.35 -4.21
C MET A 107 -12.48 -10.33 -5.30
N GLU A 108 -12.08 -11.60 -5.21
CA GLU A 108 -12.34 -12.69 -6.19
C GLU A 108 -13.82 -12.88 -6.50
N ARG A 109 -14.72 -12.54 -5.55
CA ARG A 109 -16.18 -12.58 -5.76
C ARG A 109 -16.66 -11.68 -6.90
N TYR A 110 -15.84 -10.73 -7.35
CA TYR A 110 -16.18 -9.82 -8.45
C TYR A 110 -15.70 -10.30 -9.82
N THR A 111 -15.00 -11.44 -9.92
CA THR A 111 -14.38 -11.93 -11.16
C THR A 111 -15.34 -12.01 -12.34
N GLU A 112 -16.56 -12.53 -12.11
CA GLU A 112 -17.58 -12.62 -13.17
C GLU A 112 -18.05 -11.25 -13.64
N ASN A 113 -18.16 -10.25 -12.73
CA ASN A 113 -18.57 -8.90 -13.09
C ASN A 113 -17.54 -8.25 -14.03
N PHE A 114 -16.25 -8.37 -13.70
CA PHE A 114 -15.17 -7.87 -14.56
C PHE A 114 -15.15 -8.57 -15.91
N THR A 115 -15.28 -9.91 -15.91
CA THR A 115 -15.27 -10.71 -17.15
C THR A 115 -16.46 -10.38 -18.04
N ALA A 116 -17.66 -10.28 -17.47
CA ALA A 116 -18.90 -9.98 -18.20
C ALA A 116 -18.88 -8.57 -18.82
N ALA A 117 -18.21 -7.61 -18.19
CA ALA A 117 -18.01 -6.26 -18.72
C ALA A 117 -16.82 -6.14 -19.68
N GLY A 118 -16.10 -7.23 -19.96
CA GLY A 118 -14.98 -7.24 -20.91
C GLY A 118 -13.63 -6.80 -20.33
N TYR A 119 -13.51 -6.65 -19.01
CA TYR A 119 -12.24 -6.40 -18.33
C TYR A 119 -11.47 -7.72 -18.12
N SER A 120 -10.93 -8.27 -19.21
CA SER A 120 -10.21 -9.55 -19.22
C SER A 120 -8.68 -9.42 -19.14
N SER A 121 -8.14 -8.21 -19.19
CA SER A 121 -6.69 -7.95 -19.09
C SER A 121 -6.37 -6.91 -18.02
N LEU A 122 -5.20 -7.06 -17.37
CA LEU A 122 -4.72 -6.11 -16.37
C LEU A 122 -4.46 -4.72 -16.98
N ASP A 123 -4.10 -4.67 -18.25
CA ASP A 123 -3.96 -3.41 -18.99
C ASP A 123 -5.29 -2.66 -19.15
N ALA A 124 -6.39 -3.38 -19.42
CA ALA A 124 -7.73 -2.78 -19.45
C ALA A 124 -8.17 -2.33 -18.04
N VAL A 125 -7.94 -3.17 -17.03
CA VAL A 125 -8.19 -2.83 -15.62
C VAL A 125 -7.40 -1.61 -15.17
N ALA A 126 -6.15 -1.47 -15.60
CA ALA A 126 -5.30 -0.34 -15.29
C ALA A 126 -5.86 0.99 -15.83
N ARG A 127 -6.78 0.99 -16.80
CA ARG A 127 -7.42 2.21 -17.32
C ARG A 127 -8.74 2.56 -16.63
N MET A 128 -9.28 1.69 -15.78
CA MET A 128 -10.58 1.90 -15.16
C MET A 128 -10.63 3.10 -14.19
N THR A 129 -11.80 3.69 -14.10
CA THR A 129 -12.17 4.75 -13.19
C THR A 129 -13.06 4.20 -12.06
N VAL A 130 -13.38 5.04 -11.07
CA VAL A 130 -14.33 4.68 -10.03
C VAL A 130 -15.74 4.49 -10.59
N GLU A 131 -16.10 5.23 -11.65
CA GLU A 131 -17.40 5.12 -12.33
C GLU A 131 -17.54 3.75 -13.01
N ASP A 132 -16.46 3.26 -13.62
CA ASP A 132 -16.43 1.91 -14.21
C ASP A 132 -16.64 0.82 -13.14
N ILE A 133 -16.03 0.97 -11.96
CA ILE A 133 -16.25 0.02 -10.86
C ILE A 133 -17.70 0.05 -10.37
N MET A 134 -18.32 1.23 -10.34
CA MET A 134 -19.73 1.36 -9.97
C MET A 134 -20.65 0.72 -11.02
N SER A 135 -20.33 0.84 -12.30
CA SER A 135 -21.11 0.23 -13.39
C SER A 135 -21.03 -1.30 -13.40
N LEU A 136 -19.97 -1.88 -12.82
CA LEU A 136 -19.87 -3.32 -12.53
C LEU A 136 -20.78 -3.81 -11.38
N GLY A 137 -21.57 -2.92 -10.76
CA GLY A 137 -22.45 -3.27 -9.63
C GLY A 137 -21.72 -3.35 -8.28
N ILE A 138 -20.48 -2.85 -8.19
CA ILE A 138 -19.71 -2.84 -6.95
C ILE A 138 -20.06 -1.57 -6.16
N THR A 139 -21.09 -1.66 -5.31
CA THR A 139 -21.66 -0.50 -4.58
C THR A 139 -21.06 -0.24 -3.20
N LEU A 140 -20.40 -1.25 -2.59
CA LEU A 140 -19.76 -1.10 -1.29
C LEU A 140 -18.54 -0.18 -1.39
N VAL A 141 -18.61 0.99 -0.75
CA VAL A 141 -17.54 2.03 -0.76
C VAL A 141 -16.18 1.47 -0.34
N GLY A 142 -16.16 0.57 0.65
CA GLY A 142 -14.93 -0.09 1.09
C GLY A 142 -14.29 -0.95 -0.02
N HIS A 143 -15.10 -1.64 -0.82
CA HIS A 143 -14.63 -2.48 -1.92
C HIS A 143 -14.18 -1.62 -3.11
N GLN A 144 -14.96 -0.61 -3.47
CA GLN A 144 -14.57 0.38 -4.48
C GLN A 144 -13.20 0.98 -4.16
N ARG A 145 -13.01 1.42 -2.91
CA ARG A 145 -11.75 1.98 -2.44
C ARG A 145 -10.60 0.97 -2.52
N LYS A 146 -10.82 -0.28 -2.10
CA LYS A 146 -9.78 -1.32 -2.15
C LYS A 146 -9.33 -1.61 -3.59
N ILE A 147 -10.29 -1.75 -4.51
CA ILE A 147 -10.03 -2.02 -5.92
C ILE A 147 -9.34 -0.82 -6.59
N MET A 148 -9.85 0.40 -6.40
CA MET A 148 -9.22 1.62 -6.96
C MET A 148 -7.80 1.84 -6.46
N CYS A 149 -7.55 1.62 -5.16
CA CYS A 149 -6.19 1.70 -4.63
C CYS A 149 -5.25 0.70 -5.30
N SER A 150 -5.73 -0.52 -5.56
CA SER A 150 -4.95 -1.55 -6.26
C SER A 150 -4.64 -1.17 -7.71
N ILE A 151 -5.63 -0.62 -8.44
CA ILE A 151 -5.45 -0.10 -9.81
C ILE A 151 -4.43 1.04 -9.83
N GLN A 152 -4.44 1.94 -8.85
CA GLN A 152 -3.47 3.02 -8.74
C GLN A 152 -2.04 2.49 -8.51
N CYS A 153 -1.88 1.45 -7.68
CA CYS A 153 -0.59 0.77 -7.51
C CYS A 153 -0.11 0.13 -8.82
N MET A 154 -1.00 -0.59 -9.52
CA MET A 154 -0.72 -1.20 -10.82
C MET A 154 -0.22 -0.17 -11.84
N ARG A 155 -0.86 1.00 -11.93
CA ARG A 155 -0.45 2.12 -12.80
C ARG A 155 0.95 2.62 -12.49
N ALA A 156 1.30 2.75 -11.20
CA ALA A 156 2.60 3.25 -10.80
C ALA A 156 3.71 2.28 -11.26
N GLN A 157 3.53 0.98 -11.08
CA GLN A 157 4.49 -0.04 -11.53
C GLN A 157 4.61 -0.12 -13.06
N MET A 158 3.50 -0.05 -13.79
CA MET A 158 3.53 -0.05 -15.26
C MET A 158 4.31 1.15 -15.85
N ARG A 159 4.29 2.31 -15.19
CA ARG A 159 5.09 3.48 -15.60
C ARG A 159 6.58 3.30 -15.36
N HIS A 160 6.99 2.55 -14.34
CA HIS A 160 8.41 2.26 -14.09
C HIS A 160 9.02 1.35 -15.15
N LEU A 161 8.26 0.44 -15.74
CA LEU A 161 8.71 -0.43 -16.85
C LEU A 161 8.92 0.33 -18.17
N HIS A 162 8.19 1.45 -18.37
CA HIS A 162 8.29 2.24 -19.60
C HIS A 162 9.47 3.24 -19.59
N ASN A 163 10.01 3.58 -18.41
CA ASN A 163 11.12 4.54 -18.27
C ASN A 163 12.52 3.89 -18.20
N THR A 164 12.60 2.56 -18.13
CA THR A 164 13.88 1.81 -18.11
C THR A 164 14.24 1.20 -19.47
N GLY A 165 13.40 1.37 -20.49
CA GLY A 165 13.68 0.98 -21.86
C GLY A 165 13.77 2.18 -22.78
N VAL A 166 14.91 2.32 -23.46
CA VAL A 166 15.26 3.27 -24.54
C VAL A 166 15.91 4.59 -24.09
N GLN A 167 17.25 4.60 -24.08
CA GLN A 167 18.02 5.62 -24.81
C GLN A 167 19.09 4.93 -25.64
N VAL A 168 19.06 5.21 -26.96
CA VAL A 168 20.15 4.98 -27.93
C VAL A 168 21.12 6.15 -27.82
#